data_AF-A0A371K7F6-F1
#
_entry.id   AF-A0A371K7F6-F1
#
_cell.length_a   1.000
_cell.length_b   1.000
_cell.length_c   1.000
_cell.angle_alpha   90.00
_cell.angle_beta   90.00
_cell.angle_gamma   90.00
#
_symmetry.space_group_name_H-M   'P 1'
#
loop_
_entity.id
_entity.type
_entity.pdbx_description
1 polymer ?
#
loop_
_entity_poly.entity_id
_entity_poly.type
_entity_poly.pdbx_seq_one_letter_code
_entity_poly.pdbx_strand_id
1 'polypeptide(L)'
;LTFTFERGDENTKIVVELFGQGNIAVLDETGEVVRSLETVGLKSRTVAPGSQYEYPSSRLDPLTISRDALGRHMEQSDTDVVRTIATQLNLGGLYAEELCTRAGVEKTLDIADATDDHYDAIYDAIVNLRQQVRSGEFDPRLYTDDDDAVVDVTPFPL
;
A
#
# COMPACT_ATOMS: atom_id res chain seq x y z
N LEU A 1 -7.61 -4.93 -7.10
CA LEU A 1 -7.34 -5.80 -8.27
C LEU A 1 -8.65 -6.02 -9.01
N THR A 2 -8.67 -5.96 -10.35
CA THR A 2 -9.91 -6.13 -11.11
C THR A 2 -9.70 -7.14 -12.23
N PHE A 3 -10.54 -8.16 -12.28
CA PHE A 3 -10.60 -9.14 -13.36
C PHE A 3 -11.84 -8.89 -14.20
N THR A 4 -11.69 -8.90 -15.53
CA THR A 4 -12.81 -8.77 -16.47
C THR A 4 -13.03 -10.10 -17.16
N PHE A 5 -14.28 -10.56 -17.19
CA PHE A 5 -14.72 -11.76 -17.87
C PHE A 5 -15.71 -11.35 -18.97
N GLU A 6 -15.38 -11.67 -20.20
CA GLU A 6 -16.22 -11.36 -21.37
C GLU A 6 -16.83 -12.66 -21.89
N ARG A 7 -18.16 -12.66 -22.07
CA ARG A 7 -18.95 -13.75 -22.67
C ARG A 7 -19.81 -13.16 -23.79
N GLY A 8 -20.31 -14.01 -24.68
CA GLY A 8 -21.02 -13.57 -25.88
C GLY A 8 -22.28 -12.72 -25.61
N ASP A 9 -22.85 -12.87 -24.42
CA ASP A 9 -24.09 -12.24 -23.96
C ASP A 9 -23.93 -11.41 -22.68
N GLU A 10 -22.77 -11.42 -22.02
CA GLU A 10 -22.54 -10.71 -20.75
C GLU A 10 -21.07 -10.39 -20.49
N ASN A 11 -20.79 -9.20 -19.95
CA ASN A 11 -19.52 -8.89 -19.31
C ASN A 11 -19.67 -8.83 -17.78
N THR A 12 -18.68 -9.36 -17.07
CA THR A 12 -18.65 -9.35 -15.60
C THR A 12 -17.29 -8.88 -15.11
N LYS A 13 -17.26 -8.07 -14.06
CA LYS A 13 -16.02 -7.69 -13.38
C LYS A 13 -15.97 -8.28 -11.98
N ILE A 14 -14.81 -8.78 -11.58
CA ILE A 14 -14.54 -9.16 -10.20
C ILE A 14 -13.53 -8.17 -9.64
N VAL A 15 -13.94 -7.40 -8.65
CA VAL A 15 -13.05 -6.49 -7.91
C VAL A 15 -12.66 -7.16 -6.60
N VAL A 16 -11.35 -7.30 -6.39
CA VAL A 16 -10.76 -7.82 -5.15
C VAL A 16 -10.08 -6.67 -4.42
N GLU A 17 -10.55 -6.42 -3.20
CA GLU A 17 -10.00 -5.45 -2.25
C GLU A 17 -9.04 -6.17 -1.30
N LEU A 18 -7.76 -5.79 -1.33
CA LEU A 18 -6.67 -6.39 -0.55
C LEU A 18 -6.16 -5.43 0.52
N PHE A 19 -7.08 -4.82 1.27
CA PHE A 19 -6.76 -3.93 2.39
C PHE A 19 -7.73 -4.18 3.54
N GLY A 20 -7.30 -3.93 4.78
CA GLY A 20 -8.10 -4.23 5.95
C GLY A 20 -8.44 -5.73 6.00
N GLN A 21 -9.72 -6.05 6.22
CA GLN A 21 -10.22 -7.43 6.18
C GLN A 21 -10.39 -7.98 4.75
N GLY A 22 -10.25 -7.12 3.73
CA GLY A 22 -10.45 -7.46 2.33
C GLY A 22 -11.92 -7.63 1.95
N ASN A 23 -12.21 -7.67 0.65
CA ASN A 23 -13.53 -8.00 0.12
C ASN A 23 -13.43 -8.45 -1.35
N ILE A 24 -14.45 -9.13 -1.84
CA ILE A 24 -14.60 -9.48 -3.27
C ILE A 24 -15.99 -9.04 -3.71
N ALA A 25 -16.07 -8.22 -4.77
CA ALA A 25 -17.32 -7.79 -5.37
C ALA A 25 -17.39 -8.23 -6.84
N VAL A 26 -18.52 -8.83 -7.22
CA VAL A 26 -18.87 -9.18 -8.59
C VAL A 26 -19.79 -8.09 -9.13
N LEU A 27 -19.40 -7.50 -10.24
CA LEU A 27 -20.09 -6.39 -10.88
C LEU A 27 -20.62 -6.79 -12.25
N ASP A 28 -21.76 -6.24 -12.62
CA ASP A 28 -22.28 -6.34 -13.97
C ASP A 28 -21.58 -5.34 -14.93
N GLU A 29 -22.09 -5.24 -16.16
CA GLU A 29 -21.55 -4.36 -17.20
C GLU A 29 -21.65 -2.87 -16.84
N THR A 30 -22.63 -2.50 -16.02
CA THR A 30 -22.87 -1.13 -15.57
C THR A 30 -22.06 -0.76 -14.33
N GLY A 31 -21.42 -1.75 -13.70
CA GLY A 31 -20.69 -1.59 -12.45
C GLY A 31 -21.56 -1.69 -11.20
N GLU A 32 -22.80 -2.15 -11.33
CA GLU A 32 -23.65 -2.50 -10.19
C GLU A 32 -23.11 -3.78 -9.54
N VAL A 33 -23.07 -3.81 -8.21
CA VAL A 33 -22.69 -5.00 -7.44
C VAL A 33 -23.79 -6.04 -7.56
N VAL A 34 -23.53 -7.13 -8.27
CA VAL A 34 -24.40 -8.31 -8.35
C VAL A 34 -24.30 -9.12 -7.06
N ARG A 35 -23.08 -9.28 -6.54
CA ARG A 35 -22.80 -10.01 -5.30
C ARG A 35 -21.50 -9.49 -4.67
N SER A 36 -21.40 -9.53 -3.35
CA SER A 36 -20.13 -9.39 -2.64
C SER A 36 -19.91 -10.55 -1.68
N LEU A 37 -18.65 -10.81 -1.32
CA LEU A 37 -18.29 -11.78 -0.27
C LEU A 37 -18.87 -11.32 1.07
N GLU A 38 -18.69 -10.04 1.39
CA GLU A 38 -19.33 -9.39 2.54
C GLU A 38 -20.07 -8.13 2.11
N THR A 39 -21.24 -7.89 2.71
CA THR A 39 -21.94 -6.60 2.61
C THR A 39 -21.35 -5.64 3.65
N VAL A 40 -20.66 -4.61 3.17
CA VAL A 40 -19.90 -3.70 4.03
C VAL A 40 -20.36 -2.27 3.80
N GLY A 41 -20.79 -1.60 4.87
CA GLY A 41 -20.96 -0.14 4.91
C GLY A 41 -19.67 0.53 5.36
N LEU A 42 -18.99 1.22 4.46
CA LEU A 42 -17.80 2.03 4.75
C LEU A 42 -18.20 3.50 4.91
N LYS A 43 -17.34 4.31 5.53
CA LYS A 43 -17.61 5.74 5.72
C LYS A 43 -17.89 6.49 4.40
N SER A 44 -17.24 6.09 3.32
CA SER A 44 -17.32 6.78 2.02
C SER A 44 -18.23 6.08 1.00
N ARG A 45 -18.53 4.78 1.18
CA ARG A 45 -19.29 3.98 0.20
C ARG A 45 -19.88 2.73 0.85
N THR A 46 -20.82 2.09 0.16
CA THR A 46 -21.34 0.77 0.53
C THR A 46 -21.03 -0.23 -0.58
N VAL A 47 -20.64 -1.44 -0.22
CA VAL A 47 -20.50 -2.57 -1.14
C VAL A 47 -21.56 -3.60 -0.78
N ALA A 48 -22.68 -3.59 -1.51
CA ALA A 48 -23.82 -4.48 -1.28
C ALA A 48 -24.51 -4.84 -2.60
N PRO A 49 -25.19 -6.00 -2.72
CA PRO A 49 -26.00 -6.29 -3.90
C PRO A 49 -26.97 -5.16 -4.26
N GLY A 50 -26.99 -4.76 -5.53
CA GLY A 50 -27.82 -3.66 -6.06
C GLY A 50 -27.26 -2.25 -5.85
N SER A 51 -26.08 -2.09 -5.25
CA SER A 51 -25.41 -0.78 -5.14
C SER A 51 -24.43 -0.55 -6.30
N GLN A 52 -24.27 0.69 -6.74
CA GLN A 52 -23.17 1.05 -7.63
C GLN A 52 -21.83 0.86 -6.92
N TYR A 53 -20.90 0.12 -7.51
CA TYR A 53 -19.57 -0.01 -6.94
C TYR A 53 -18.76 1.28 -7.11
N GLU A 54 -18.16 1.73 -6.02
CA GLU A 54 -17.22 2.85 -6.00
C GLU A 54 -15.85 2.33 -5.52
N TYR A 55 -14.76 2.81 -6.11
CA TYR A 55 -13.43 2.50 -5.62
C TYR A 55 -13.13 3.28 -4.32
N PRO A 56 -12.22 2.79 -3.46
CA PRO A 56 -11.71 3.60 -2.35
C PRO A 56 -11.09 4.89 -2.87
N SER A 57 -11.17 5.94 -2.06
CA SER A 57 -10.49 7.20 -2.34
C SER A 57 -9.00 6.93 -2.58
N SER A 58 -8.47 7.55 -3.63
CA SER A 58 -7.05 7.42 -3.94
C SER A 58 -6.23 7.93 -2.77
N ARG A 59 -5.22 7.16 -2.40
CA ARG A 59 -4.16 7.58 -1.48
C ARG A 59 -2.93 8.01 -2.29
N LEU A 60 -1.97 8.60 -1.59
CA LEU A 60 -0.64 8.85 -2.14
C LEU A 60 -0.01 7.52 -2.58
N ASP A 61 0.59 7.51 -3.77
CA ASP A 61 1.41 6.39 -4.23
C ASP A 61 2.89 6.67 -3.92
N PRO A 62 3.49 5.97 -2.93
CA PRO A 62 4.88 6.17 -2.55
C PRO A 62 5.87 5.80 -3.67
N LEU A 63 5.51 4.90 -4.58
CA LEU A 63 6.36 4.49 -5.70
C LEU A 63 6.32 5.48 -6.87
N THR A 64 5.59 6.60 -6.73
CA THR A 64 5.57 7.67 -7.73
C THR A 64 5.80 9.06 -7.12
N ILE A 65 5.91 9.16 -5.79
CA ILE A 65 6.17 10.41 -5.09
C ILE A 65 7.43 11.08 -5.61
N SER A 66 7.39 12.41 -5.75
CA SER A 66 8.57 13.24 -6.01
C SER A 66 9.25 13.61 -4.70
N ARG A 67 10.53 13.99 -4.76
CA ARG A 67 11.25 14.47 -3.57
C ARG A 67 10.50 15.64 -2.93
N ASP A 68 10.17 16.68 -3.69
CA ASP A 68 9.45 17.84 -3.14
C ASP A 68 8.14 17.46 -2.44
N ALA A 69 7.41 16.49 -2.99
CA ALA A 69 6.17 16.01 -2.36
C ALA A 69 6.48 15.25 -1.06
N LEU A 70 7.54 14.42 -1.04
CA LEU A 70 7.99 13.75 0.17
C LEU A 70 8.33 14.76 1.26
N GLY A 71 9.16 15.76 0.97
CA GLY A 71 9.53 16.79 1.93
C GLY A 71 8.31 17.50 2.53
N ARG A 72 7.36 17.91 1.68
CA ARG A 72 6.10 18.52 2.16
C ARG A 72 5.27 17.61 3.05
N HIS A 73 5.21 16.32 2.77
CA HIS A 73 4.50 15.36 3.63
C HIS A 73 5.21 15.16 4.96
N MET A 74 6.54 15.07 4.94
CA MET A 74 7.34 14.97 6.16
C MET A 74 7.14 16.20 7.03
N GLU A 75 7.26 17.41 6.49
CA GLU A 75 7.10 18.69 7.21
C GLU A 75 5.69 18.93 7.77
N GLN A 76 4.66 18.28 7.23
CA GLN A 76 3.29 18.36 7.73
C GLN A 76 3.03 17.42 8.91
N SER A 77 3.97 16.51 9.19
CA SER A 77 3.85 15.54 10.26
C SER A 77 4.30 16.09 11.60
N ASP A 78 3.64 15.65 12.66
CA ASP A 78 3.91 15.99 14.05
C ASP A 78 4.41 14.79 14.86
N THR A 79 4.86 13.72 14.19
CA THR A 79 5.35 12.49 14.81
C THR A 79 6.78 12.15 14.35
N ASP A 80 7.17 10.88 14.48
CA ASP A 80 8.48 10.37 14.07
C ASP A 80 8.51 9.98 12.58
N VAL A 81 9.73 9.84 12.04
CA VAL A 81 9.99 9.47 10.64
C VAL A 81 9.24 8.21 10.24
N VAL A 82 9.30 7.14 11.03
CA VAL A 82 8.70 5.85 10.64
C VAL A 82 7.18 5.88 10.60
N ARG A 83 6.52 6.50 11.58
CA ARG A 83 5.06 6.64 11.57
C ARG A 83 4.59 7.55 10.45
N THR A 84 5.37 8.59 10.12
CA THR A 84 5.10 9.46 8.99
C THR A 84 5.11 8.69 7.68
N ILE A 85 6.15 7.89 7.42
CA ILE A 85 6.27 7.05 6.23
C ILE A 85 5.14 6.00 6.19
N ALA A 86 4.90 5.32 7.32
CA ALA A 86 3.91 4.24 7.39
C ALA A 86 2.48 4.73 7.10
N THR A 87 2.11 5.89 7.67
CA THR A 87 0.71 6.36 7.66
C THR A 87 0.43 7.41 6.59
N GLN A 88 1.31 8.39 6.41
CA GLN A 88 1.10 9.48 5.45
C GLN A 88 1.57 9.11 4.06
N LEU A 89 2.66 8.33 3.94
CA LEU A 89 3.17 7.88 2.63
C LEU A 89 2.59 6.53 2.19
N ASN A 90 1.71 5.91 2.99
CA ASN A 90 0.95 4.70 2.64
C ASN A 90 1.84 3.47 2.34
N LEU A 91 2.96 3.31 3.07
CA LEU A 91 3.87 2.16 2.95
C LEU A 91 3.65 1.08 4.03
N GLY A 92 2.87 1.39 5.07
CA GLY A 92 2.70 0.50 6.22
C GLY A 92 3.97 0.40 7.09
N GLY A 93 3.85 -0.23 8.27
CA GLY A 93 4.93 -0.26 9.26
C GLY A 93 6.18 -1.01 8.79
N LEU A 94 6.00 -2.20 8.21
CA LEU A 94 7.10 -3.07 7.78
C LEU A 94 8.05 -2.37 6.79
N TYR A 95 7.52 -1.82 5.69
CA TYR A 95 8.34 -1.11 4.71
C TYR A 95 8.81 0.25 5.19
N ALA A 96 8.10 0.91 6.10
CA ALA A 96 8.60 2.14 6.70
C ALA A 96 9.87 1.88 7.53
N GLU A 97 9.87 0.82 8.35
CA GLU A 97 11.06 0.42 9.11
C GLU A 97 12.22 0.02 8.21
N GLU A 98 11.92 -0.71 7.13
CA GLU A 98 12.94 -1.09 6.15
C GLU A 98 13.56 0.12 5.46
N LEU A 99 12.75 1.11 5.06
CA LEU A 99 13.27 2.32 4.43
C LEU A 99 14.16 3.12 5.38
N CYS A 100 13.77 3.26 6.66
CA CYS A 100 14.61 3.90 7.68
C CYS A 100 15.96 3.17 7.79
N THR A 101 15.93 1.84 7.83
CA THR A 101 17.15 1.00 7.92
C THR A 101 18.05 1.19 6.71
N ARG A 102 17.50 1.10 5.48
CA ARG A 102 18.25 1.32 4.23
C ARG A 102 18.82 2.73 4.10
N ALA A 103 18.08 3.72 4.57
CA ALA A 103 18.48 5.12 4.54
C ALA A 103 19.49 5.49 5.65
N GLY A 104 19.67 4.62 6.65
CA GLY A 104 20.48 4.92 7.84
C GLY A 104 19.87 6.02 8.71
N VAL A 105 18.55 6.18 8.69
CA VAL A 105 17.81 7.18 9.46
C VAL A 105 17.17 6.51 10.67
N GLU A 106 17.34 7.09 11.86
CA GLU A 106 16.71 6.58 13.07
C GLU A 106 15.18 6.63 12.93
N LYS A 107 14.53 5.46 13.08
CA LYS A 107 13.08 5.34 12.84
C LYS A 107 12.24 6.21 13.78
N THR A 108 12.71 6.40 15.00
CA THR A 108 12.10 7.22 16.06
C THR A 108 12.55 8.68 16.05
N LEU A 109 13.33 9.11 15.05
CA LEU A 109 13.69 10.51 14.90
C LEU A 109 12.43 11.36 14.73
N ASP A 110 12.24 12.33 15.61
CA ASP A 110 11.14 13.29 15.48
C ASP A 110 11.32 14.10 14.20
N ILE A 111 10.23 14.32 13.47
CA ILE A 111 10.22 15.11 12.23
C ILE A 111 10.76 16.54 12.46
N ALA A 112 10.54 17.09 13.65
CA ALA A 112 11.06 18.40 14.04
C ALA A 112 12.60 18.47 14.06
N ASP A 113 13.28 17.33 14.26
CA ASP A 113 14.72 17.19 14.29
C ASP A 113 15.28 16.58 12.98
N ALA A 114 14.40 16.20 12.05
CA ALA A 114 14.79 15.69 10.74
C ALA A 114 15.34 16.82 9.86
N THR A 115 16.23 16.45 8.94
CA THR A 115 16.95 17.38 8.07
C THR A 115 16.65 17.03 6.62
N ASP A 116 16.99 17.94 5.71
CA ASP A 116 16.85 17.68 4.28
C ASP A 116 17.67 16.46 3.82
N ASP A 117 18.86 16.25 4.42
CA ASP A 117 19.69 15.06 4.17
C ASP A 117 18.97 13.76 4.58
N HIS A 118 18.23 13.76 5.70
CA HIS A 118 17.41 12.61 6.09
C HIS A 118 16.30 12.34 5.05
N TYR A 119 15.67 13.40 4.53
CA TYR A 119 14.63 13.27 3.52
C TYR A 119 15.17 12.78 2.18
N ASP A 120 16.36 13.23 1.78
CA ASP A 120 17.08 12.72 0.61
C ASP A 120 17.40 11.23 0.75
N ALA A 121 17.95 10.81 1.90
CA ALA A 121 18.27 9.41 2.13
C ALA A 121 17.03 8.50 2.07
N ILE A 122 15.90 8.93 2.65
CA ILE A 122 14.63 8.20 2.56
C ILE A 122 14.09 8.20 1.12
N TYR A 123 14.17 9.31 0.42
CA TYR A 123 13.73 9.40 -0.97
C TYR A 123 14.54 8.45 -1.87
N ASP A 124 15.85 8.39 -1.71
CA ASP A 124 16.73 7.46 -2.42
C ASP A 124 16.37 6.01 -2.11
N ALA A 125 16.07 5.69 -0.85
CA ALA A 125 15.60 4.35 -0.47
C ALA A 125 14.27 3.98 -1.17
N ILE A 126 13.33 4.92 -1.29
CA ILE A 126 12.07 4.74 -2.03
C ILE A 126 12.33 4.56 -3.53
N VAL A 127 13.25 5.34 -4.12
CA VAL A 127 13.63 5.21 -5.53
C VAL A 127 14.25 3.82 -5.79
N ASN A 128 15.10 3.34 -4.90
CA ASN A 128 15.69 2.01 -4.99
C ASN A 128 14.64 0.90 -4.89
N LEU A 129 13.71 1.00 -3.93
CA LEU A 129 12.57 0.07 -3.81
C LEU A 129 11.72 0.08 -5.09
N ARG A 130 11.42 1.26 -5.62
CA ARG A 130 10.67 1.44 -6.88
C ARG A 130 11.37 0.78 -8.06
N GLN A 131 12.69 0.90 -8.14
CA GLN A 131 13.49 0.25 -9.20
C GLN A 131 13.43 -1.28 -9.06
N GLN A 132 13.61 -1.83 -7.86
CA GLN A 132 13.51 -3.26 -7.58
C GLN A 132 12.13 -3.83 -7.96
N VAL A 133 11.05 -3.15 -7.57
CA VAL A 133 9.67 -3.56 -7.94
C VAL A 133 9.47 -3.53 -9.45
N ARG A 134 10.02 -2.53 -10.15
CA ARG A 134 9.84 -2.36 -11.61
C ARG A 134 10.73 -3.27 -12.45
N SER A 135 11.90 -3.68 -11.96
CA SER A 135 12.74 -4.64 -12.68
C SER A 135 12.11 -6.03 -12.74
N GLY A 136 11.23 -6.35 -11.79
CA GLY A 136 10.63 -7.67 -11.66
C GLY A 136 11.60 -8.73 -11.14
N GLU A 137 12.79 -8.32 -10.69
CA GLU A 137 13.80 -9.18 -10.09
C GLU A 137 13.49 -9.37 -8.61
N PHE A 138 12.54 -10.26 -8.33
CA PHE A 138 12.14 -10.60 -6.97
C PHE A 138 13.06 -11.67 -6.36
N ASP A 139 13.29 -11.57 -5.06
CA ASP A 139 13.97 -12.58 -4.25
C ASP A 139 13.08 -12.88 -3.03
N PRO A 140 12.00 -13.67 -3.23
CA PRO A 140 11.01 -13.87 -2.18
C PRO A 140 11.60 -14.57 -0.97
N ARG A 141 11.34 -14.02 0.22
CA ARG A 141 11.83 -14.55 1.50
C ARG A 141 10.67 -15.01 2.36
N LEU A 142 10.91 -16.10 3.07
CA LEU A 142 10.02 -16.65 4.08
C LEU A 142 10.74 -16.56 5.43
N TYR A 143 10.09 -15.97 6.42
CA TYR A 143 10.62 -15.77 7.75
C TYR A 143 9.96 -16.76 8.71
N THR A 144 10.77 -17.44 9.51
CA THR A 144 10.32 -18.38 10.53
C THR A 144 10.72 -17.91 11.92
N ASP A 145 9.95 -18.33 12.92
CA ASP A 145 10.37 -18.24 14.32
C ASP A 145 11.34 -19.37 14.70
N ASP A 146 11.70 -19.43 15.98
CA ASP A 146 12.62 -20.44 16.53
C ASP A 146 12.06 -21.88 16.49
N ASP A 147 10.74 -22.05 16.29
CA ASP A 147 10.05 -23.33 16.18
C ASP A 147 9.81 -23.73 14.70
N ASP A 148 10.49 -23.07 13.74
CA ASP A 148 10.34 -23.22 12.29
C ASP A 148 8.93 -22.86 11.76
N ALA A 149 8.10 -22.18 12.54
CA ALA A 149 6.78 -21.75 12.09
C ALA A 149 6.87 -20.49 11.23
N VAL A 150 6.16 -20.47 10.10
CA VAL A 150 6.15 -19.32 9.19
C VAL A 150 5.44 -18.14 9.84
N VAL A 151 6.15 -17.02 10.00
CA VAL A 151 5.61 -15.79 10.60
C VAL A 151 5.41 -14.65 9.60
N ASP A 152 6.19 -14.63 8.52
CA ASP A 152 6.08 -13.59 7.49
C ASP A 152 6.64 -14.03 6.12
N VAL A 153 6.28 -13.29 5.07
CA VAL A 153 6.78 -13.47 3.71
C VAL A 153 6.93 -12.11 3.02
N THR A 154 8.03 -11.92 2.32
CA THR A 154 8.31 -10.67 1.61
C THR A 154 8.78 -10.94 0.18
N PRO A 155 8.57 -10.01 -0.76
CA PRO A 155 9.04 -10.15 -2.14
C PRO A 155 10.54 -9.90 -2.30
N PHE A 156 11.18 -9.31 -1.28
CA PHE A 156 12.61 -9.00 -1.22
C PHE A 156 13.12 -9.25 0.19
N PRO A 157 14.41 -9.56 0.39
CA PRO A 157 15.00 -9.55 1.72
C PRO A 157 14.85 -8.15 2.35
N LEU A 158 14.27 -8.14 3.54
CA LEU A 158 14.33 -7.09 4.56
C LEU A 158 15.48 -7.40 5.51
#